data_AF-W9SW41-F1
#
_entry.id   AF-W9SW41-F1
#
_cell.length_a   1.000
_cell.length_b   1.000
_cell.length_c   1.000
_cell.angle_alpha   90.00
_cell.angle_beta   90.00
_cell.angle_gamma   90.00
#
_symmetry.space_group_name_H-M   'P 1'
#
loop_
_entity.id
_entity.type
_entity.pdbx_description
1 polymer ?
#
loop_
_entity_poly.entity_id
_entity_poly.type
_entity_poly.pdbx_seq_one_letter_code
_entity_poly.pdbx_strand_id
1 'polypeptide(L)'
;MIQTRHRIPETPLAAGQIMVYQVPIPEPLRFIEPSETETRTMHALGDYGVMHVKLYEDIATFGHIATAYAYPVTVDGRYVMDPSPIPKFDNPKLHLSPALMLFGAGREKRLYAVPPYTRVASLDFEDHPFEVQKWDACCAICGSGDSFLDELIVDDAGTKRFVCSDTDYCAQRVQRQENRP
;
A
#
# COMPACT_ATOMS: atom_id res chain seq x y z
N MET A 1 -3.08 -11.26 -15.85
CA MET A 1 -2.72 -11.56 -14.44
C MET A 1 -1.42 -10.84 -14.13
N ILE A 2 -1.34 -10.13 -13.01
CA ILE A 2 -0.16 -9.37 -12.56
C ILE A 2 0.20 -9.89 -11.17
N GLN A 3 1.39 -10.44 -11.00
CA GLN A 3 1.92 -10.82 -9.70
C GLN A 3 2.88 -9.74 -9.23
N THR A 4 2.70 -9.24 -8.01
CA THR A 4 3.44 -8.10 -7.48
C THR A 4 4.02 -8.38 -6.09
N ARG A 5 5.09 -7.64 -5.80
CA ARG A 5 5.66 -7.50 -4.47
C ARG A 5 5.82 -6.00 -4.19
N HIS A 6 5.16 -5.53 -3.14
CA HIS A 6 5.28 -4.17 -2.59
C HIS A 6 4.73 -3.02 -3.44
N ARG A 7 4.15 -3.23 -4.63
CA ARG A 7 3.62 -2.11 -5.43
C ARG A 7 2.28 -2.44 -6.09
N ILE A 8 1.46 -1.41 -6.25
CA ILE A 8 0.34 -1.39 -7.20
C ILE A 8 0.76 -0.50 -8.38
N PRO A 9 0.59 -0.94 -9.64
CA PRO A 9 0.92 -0.13 -10.81
C PRO A 9 0.32 1.28 -10.74
N GLU A 10 1.02 2.25 -11.31
CA GLU A 10 0.49 3.61 -11.45
C GLU A 10 -0.60 3.67 -12.52
N THR A 11 -0.53 2.78 -13.51
CA THR A 11 -1.57 2.61 -14.52
C THR A 11 -2.84 2.03 -13.86
N PRO A 12 -4.01 2.70 -13.99
CA PRO A 12 -5.26 2.21 -13.41
C PRO A 12 -5.60 0.81 -13.89
N LEU A 13 -5.97 -0.05 -12.94
CA LEU A 13 -6.40 -1.41 -13.23
C LEU A 13 -7.76 -1.41 -13.93
N ALA A 14 -8.04 -2.45 -14.71
CA ALA A 14 -9.25 -2.64 -15.49
C ALA A 14 -9.99 -3.93 -15.12
N ALA A 15 -11.28 -3.98 -15.46
CA ALA A 15 -12.11 -5.16 -15.25
C ALA A 15 -11.52 -6.39 -15.96
N GLY A 16 -11.58 -7.55 -15.29
CA GLY A 16 -10.99 -8.81 -15.79
C GLY A 16 -9.49 -8.96 -15.49
N GLN A 17 -8.81 -7.93 -14.98
CA GLN A 17 -7.46 -8.09 -14.45
C GLN A 17 -7.49 -8.72 -13.06
N ILE A 18 -6.41 -9.44 -12.74
CA ILE A 18 -6.19 -10.09 -11.44
C ILE A 18 -4.81 -9.67 -10.95
N MET A 19 -4.77 -9.05 -9.77
CA MET A 19 -3.57 -8.73 -9.01
C MET A 19 -3.31 -9.82 -7.97
N VAL A 20 -2.08 -10.32 -7.90
CA VAL A 20 -1.63 -11.32 -6.92
C VAL A 20 -0.50 -10.73 -6.09
N TYR A 21 -0.75 -10.49 -4.81
CA TYR A 21 0.18 -9.87 -3.86
C TYR A 21 0.96 -10.91 -3.08
N GLN A 22 2.27 -10.75 -3.01
CA GLN A 22 3.13 -11.51 -2.11
C GLN A 22 3.09 -10.91 -0.69
N VAL A 23 2.68 -11.72 0.28
CA VAL A 23 2.48 -11.27 1.67
C VAL A 23 3.43 -12.01 2.60
N PRO A 24 4.32 -11.30 3.33
CA PRO A 24 5.19 -11.92 4.31
C PRO A 24 4.49 -12.20 5.65
N ILE A 25 3.61 -11.30 6.09
CA ILE A 25 2.84 -11.36 7.33
C ILE A 25 1.40 -10.97 6.97
N PRO A 26 0.43 -11.91 7.00
CA PRO A 26 -0.95 -11.66 6.58
C PRO A 26 -1.85 -11.10 7.69
N GLU A 27 -1.36 -11.07 8.92
CA GLU A 27 -2.11 -10.71 10.11
C GLU A 27 -1.79 -9.25 10.47
N PRO A 28 -2.70 -8.28 10.23
CA PRO A 28 -2.45 -6.87 10.51
C PRO A 28 -2.20 -6.60 12.00
N LEU A 29 -2.72 -7.44 12.90
CA LEU A 29 -2.54 -7.29 14.35
C LEU A 29 -1.23 -7.90 14.87
N ARG A 30 -0.43 -8.55 14.02
CA ARG A 30 0.71 -9.40 14.45
C ARG A 30 1.73 -8.69 15.33
N PHE A 31 1.96 -7.41 15.09
CA PHE A 31 2.94 -6.62 15.86
C PHE A 31 2.39 -6.13 17.21
N ILE A 32 1.09 -6.23 17.42
CA ILE A 32 0.40 -5.89 18.68
C ILE A 32 0.18 -7.18 19.48
N GLU A 33 -0.34 -8.22 18.81
CA GLU A 33 -0.62 -9.53 19.39
C GLU A 33 0.06 -10.64 18.57
N PRO A 34 1.13 -11.28 19.10
CA PRO A 34 1.87 -12.31 18.38
C PRO A 34 1.14 -13.65 18.28
N SER A 35 0.13 -13.93 19.11
CA SER A 35 -0.64 -15.18 19.10
C SER A 35 -1.73 -15.20 18.03
N GLU A 36 -1.60 -16.11 17.06
CA GLU A 36 -2.66 -16.38 16.06
C GLU A 36 -4.00 -16.78 16.68
N THR A 37 -3.99 -17.44 17.85
CA THR A 37 -5.23 -17.85 18.50
C THR A 37 -6.02 -16.64 19.01
N GLU A 38 -5.30 -15.66 19.56
CA GLU A 38 -5.88 -14.41 20.04
C GLU A 38 -6.33 -13.54 18.87
N THR A 39 -5.47 -13.29 17.87
CA THR A 39 -5.85 -12.45 16.72
C THR A 39 -7.05 -13.02 15.97
N ARG A 40 -7.14 -14.35 15.79
CA ARG A 40 -8.32 -14.98 15.19
C ARG A 40 -9.60 -14.72 15.99
N THR A 41 -9.51 -14.72 17.33
CA THR A 41 -10.64 -14.39 18.20
C THR A 41 -11.03 -12.92 18.06
N MET A 42 -10.04 -12.01 18.01
CA MET A 42 -10.26 -10.59 17.75
C MET A 42 -10.95 -10.35 16.40
N HIS A 43 -10.49 -10.99 15.34
CA HIS A 43 -11.14 -10.96 14.02
C HIS A 43 -12.56 -11.51 14.05
N ALA A 44 -12.82 -12.58 14.79
CA ALA A 44 -14.16 -13.16 14.91
C ALA A 44 -15.14 -12.21 15.62
N LEU A 45 -14.67 -11.51 16.66
CA LEU A 45 -15.46 -10.54 17.42
C LEU A 45 -15.54 -9.16 16.72
N GLY A 46 -14.61 -8.87 15.81
CA GLY A 46 -14.43 -7.54 15.23
C GLY A 46 -13.81 -6.54 16.21
N ASP A 47 -12.97 -7.04 17.12
CA ASP A 47 -12.29 -6.24 18.13
C ASP A 47 -10.98 -5.67 17.58
N TYR A 48 -11.09 -4.52 16.90
CA TYR A 48 -9.95 -3.81 16.30
C TYR A 48 -9.55 -2.56 17.07
N GLY A 49 -10.00 -2.41 18.32
CA GLY A 49 -9.67 -1.25 19.15
C GLY A 49 -8.16 -1.09 19.34
N VAL A 50 -7.44 -2.20 19.52
CA VAL A 50 -5.98 -2.18 19.72
C VAL A 50 -5.21 -1.58 18.54
N MET A 51 -5.72 -1.73 17.31
CA MET A 51 -5.08 -1.14 16.13
C MET A 51 -5.19 0.38 16.15
N HIS A 52 -6.34 0.91 16.55
CA HIS A 52 -6.53 2.36 16.72
C HIS A 52 -5.63 2.90 17.83
N VAL A 53 -5.51 2.18 18.96
CA VAL A 53 -4.59 2.57 20.04
C VAL A 53 -3.16 2.69 19.51
N LYS A 54 -2.67 1.67 18.78
CA LYS A 54 -1.32 1.69 18.19
C LYS A 54 -1.10 2.88 17.28
N LEU A 55 -2.05 3.17 16.38
CA LEU A 55 -1.93 4.31 15.45
C LEU A 55 -1.92 5.64 16.19
N TYR A 56 -2.68 5.76 17.28
CA TYR A 56 -2.71 6.96 18.11
C TYR A 56 -1.42 7.15 18.93
N GLU A 57 -0.81 6.05 19.40
CA GLU A 57 0.51 6.08 20.06
C GLU A 57 1.60 6.63 19.12
N ASP A 58 1.59 6.26 17.85
CA ASP A 58 2.50 6.84 16.85
C ASP A 58 2.30 8.36 16.75
N ILE A 59 1.05 8.82 16.66
CA ILE A 59 0.72 10.25 16.58
C ILE A 59 1.19 10.99 17.83
N ALA A 60 0.91 10.45 19.02
CA ALA A 60 1.32 11.07 20.28
C ALA A 60 2.85 11.15 20.42
N THR A 61 3.58 10.20 19.86
CA THR A 61 5.04 10.11 19.97
C THR A 61 5.77 10.93 18.90
N PHE A 62 5.29 10.91 17.65
CA PHE A 62 6.00 11.47 16.49
C PHE A 62 5.26 12.62 15.80
N GLY A 63 4.04 12.95 16.24
CA GLY A 63 3.16 13.94 15.60
C GLY A 63 2.54 13.46 14.29
N HIS A 64 2.80 12.22 13.88
CA HIS A 64 2.26 11.59 12.67
C HIS A 64 2.28 10.07 12.82
N ILE A 65 1.51 9.36 12.01
CA ILE A 65 1.51 7.90 11.99
C ILE A 65 2.81 7.40 11.36
N ALA A 66 3.58 6.59 12.10
CA ALA A 66 4.90 6.12 11.70
C ALA A 66 4.84 4.98 10.65
N THR A 67 3.70 4.28 10.53
CA THR A 67 3.50 3.22 9.56
C THR A 67 3.58 3.75 8.11
N ALA A 68 4.67 3.48 7.40
CA ALA A 68 4.89 3.96 6.03
C ALA A 68 4.45 2.96 4.93
N TYR A 69 4.40 1.66 5.25
CA TYR A 69 4.04 0.55 4.37
C TYR A 69 3.23 -0.50 5.15
N ALA A 70 2.58 -1.43 4.46
CA ALA A 70 1.65 -2.41 5.08
C ALA A 70 0.62 -1.71 5.99
N TYR A 71 0.14 -0.56 5.55
CA TYR A 71 -0.74 0.28 6.35
C TYR A 71 -2.14 -0.35 6.43
N PRO A 72 -2.68 -0.60 7.63
CA PRO A 72 -3.89 -1.39 7.79
C PRO A 72 -5.10 -0.73 7.12
N VAL A 73 -5.94 -1.54 6.49
CA VAL A 73 -7.17 -1.08 5.81
C VAL A 73 -8.39 -1.84 6.34
N THR A 74 -9.54 -1.18 6.39
CA THR A 74 -10.84 -1.83 6.57
C THR A 74 -11.42 -2.20 5.22
N VAL A 75 -11.77 -3.47 5.05
CA VAL A 75 -12.39 -4.04 3.85
C VAL A 75 -13.87 -4.29 4.10
N ASP A 76 -14.69 -3.78 3.20
CA ASP A 76 -16.15 -3.84 3.20
C ASP A 76 -16.80 -3.44 4.54
N GLY A 77 -16.17 -2.49 5.25
CA GLY A 77 -16.64 -2.01 6.54
C GLY A 77 -16.62 -3.05 7.67
N ARG A 78 -15.94 -4.19 7.49
CA ARG A 78 -15.92 -5.26 8.50
C ARG A 78 -14.52 -5.69 8.91
N TYR A 79 -13.71 -6.19 7.99
CA TYR A 79 -12.41 -6.80 8.33
C TYR A 79 -11.29 -5.76 8.25
N VAL A 80 -10.47 -5.65 9.29
CA VAL A 80 -9.14 -5.03 9.15
C VAL A 80 -8.22 -6.02 8.43
N MET A 81 -7.46 -5.53 7.47
CA MET A 81 -6.64 -6.34 6.56
C MET A 81 -5.24 -5.72 6.40
N ASP A 82 -4.22 -6.57 6.32
CA ASP A 82 -2.89 -6.21 5.84
C ASP A 82 -2.89 -6.16 4.29
N PRO A 83 -2.63 -5.01 3.65
CA PRO A 83 -2.66 -4.89 2.19
C PRO A 83 -1.37 -5.38 1.51
N SER A 84 -0.60 -6.26 2.15
CA SER A 84 0.79 -6.60 1.83
C SER A 84 1.75 -5.41 2.06
N PRO A 85 3.07 -5.55 1.88
CA PRO A 85 4.04 -4.48 2.12
C PRO A 85 4.03 -3.41 1.02
N ILE A 86 2.86 -3.05 0.50
CA ILE A 86 2.71 -1.88 -0.35
C ILE A 86 2.92 -0.61 0.48
N PRO A 87 3.50 0.46 -0.10
CA PRO A 87 3.54 1.75 0.56
C PRO A 87 2.11 2.26 0.79
N LYS A 88 1.88 3.03 1.86
CA LYS A 88 0.57 3.65 2.10
C LYS A 88 0.10 4.49 0.89
N PHE A 89 1.03 5.03 0.09
CA PHE A 89 0.76 5.65 -1.21
C PHE A 89 -0.15 4.82 -2.13
N ASP A 90 0.00 3.50 -2.12
CA ASP A 90 -0.76 2.61 -2.99
C ASP A 90 -2.14 2.21 -2.40
N ASN A 91 -2.39 2.41 -1.09
CA ASN A 91 -3.65 2.01 -0.45
C ASN A 91 -4.92 2.57 -1.15
N PRO A 92 -4.97 3.86 -1.58
CA PRO A 92 -6.15 4.39 -2.26
C PRO A 92 -6.51 3.63 -3.55
N LYS A 93 -5.53 3.00 -4.22
CA LYS A 93 -5.76 2.22 -5.44
C LYS A 93 -6.51 0.91 -5.19
N LEU A 94 -6.61 0.48 -3.93
CA LEU A 94 -7.40 -0.68 -3.52
C LEU A 94 -8.91 -0.36 -3.52
N HIS A 95 -9.26 0.89 -3.24
CA HIS A 95 -10.66 1.31 -3.06
C HIS A 95 -11.43 1.24 -4.37
N LEU A 96 -12.52 0.47 -4.39
CA LEU A 96 -13.42 0.32 -5.54
C LEU A 96 -12.71 -0.05 -6.86
N SER A 97 -11.55 -0.71 -6.76
CA SER A 97 -10.79 -1.13 -7.93
C SER A 97 -11.58 -2.13 -8.78
N PRO A 98 -11.55 -2.04 -10.12
CA PRO A 98 -12.27 -2.97 -11.00
C PRO A 98 -11.58 -4.33 -11.13
N ALA A 99 -10.34 -4.48 -10.65
CA ALA A 99 -9.58 -5.72 -10.69
C ALA A 99 -9.81 -6.58 -9.43
N LEU A 100 -9.70 -7.90 -9.60
CA LEU A 100 -9.68 -8.83 -8.46
C LEU A 100 -8.30 -8.79 -7.80
N MET A 101 -8.28 -8.70 -6.47
CA MET A 101 -7.04 -8.70 -5.69
C MET A 101 -6.96 -9.96 -4.84
N LEU A 102 -5.88 -10.72 -5.00
CA LEU A 102 -5.59 -11.94 -4.27
C LEU A 102 -4.29 -11.76 -3.48
N PHE A 103 -4.31 -12.11 -2.21
CA PHE A 103 -3.19 -11.92 -1.30
C PHE A 103 -2.72 -13.27 -0.79
N GLY A 104 -1.44 -13.59 -1.00
CA GLY A 104 -0.87 -14.89 -0.69
C GLY A 104 0.28 -14.84 0.29
N ALA A 105 0.07 -15.40 1.48
CA ALA A 105 1.11 -15.63 2.48
C ALA A 105 1.45 -17.12 2.57
N GLY A 106 2.38 -17.57 1.73
CA GLY A 106 2.74 -18.99 1.62
C GLY A 106 3.30 -19.57 2.92
N ARG A 107 4.23 -18.86 3.58
CA ARG A 107 4.87 -19.29 4.83
C ARG A 107 3.87 -19.40 5.98
N GLU A 108 2.92 -18.46 6.05
CA GLU A 108 1.89 -18.37 7.10
C GLU A 108 0.62 -19.17 6.76
N LYS A 109 0.56 -19.77 5.56
CA LYS A 109 -0.59 -20.54 5.04
C LYS A 109 -1.90 -19.75 5.13
N ARG A 110 -1.92 -18.53 4.59
CA ARG A 110 -3.13 -17.69 4.48
C ARG A 110 -3.33 -17.21 3.05
N LEU A 111 -4.59 -17.19 2.65
CA LEU A 111 -5.07 -16.62 1.40
C LEU A 111 -6.27 -15.74 1.74
N TYR A 112 -6.29 -14.53 1.19
CA TYR A 112 -7.40 -13.60 1.33
C TYR A 112 -7.55 -12.78 0.05
N ALA A 113 -8.68 -12.10 -0.10
CA ALA A 113 -9.04 -11.44 -1.34
C ALA A 113 -9.84 -10.17 -1.08
N VAL A 114 -9.70 -9.21 -1.99
CA VAL A 114 -10.60 -8.07 -2.14
C VAL A 114 -11.28 -8.21 -3.51
N PRO A 115 -12.59 -8.49 -3.55
CA PRO A 115 -13.33 -8.55 -4.80
C PRO A 115 -13.33 -7.20 -5.54
N PRO A 116 -13.54 -7.18 -6.87
CA PRO A 116 -13.75 -5.94 -7.61
C PRO A 116 -14.83 -5.06 -6.98
N TYR A 117 -14.65 -3.74 -7.05
CA TYR A 117 -15.58 -2.73 -6.56
C TYR A 117 -15.91 -2.85 -5.06
N THR A 118 -14.99 -3.40 -4.28
CA THR A 118 -15.13 -3.48 -2.82
C THR A 118 -14.62 -2.20 -2.17
N ARG A 119 -15.31 -1.73 -1.14
CA ARG A 119 -14.86 -0.59 -0.35
C ARG A 119 -13.64 -1.00 0.47
N VAL A 120 -12.55 -0.25 0.30
CA VAL A 120 -11.32 -0.38 1.09
C VAL A 120 -10.97 1.00 1.62
N ALA A 121 -10.81 1.15 2.93
CA ALA A 121 -10.44 2.42 3.56
C ALA A 121 -9.23 2.21 4.47
N SER A 122 -8.21 3.06 4.34
CA SER A 122 -7.13 3.08 5.34
C SER A 122 -7.67 3.51 6.69
N LEU A 123 -7.20 2.90 7.77
CA LEU A 123 -7.57 3.36 9.12
C LEU A 123 -6.99 4.75 9.37
N ASP A 124 -7.80 5.69 9.84
CA ASP A 124 -7.37 7.04 10.20
C ASP A 124 -8.23 7.57 11.36
N PHE A 125 -8.03 8.84 11.71
CA PHE A 125 -8.82 9.53 12.72
C PHE A 125 -9.39 10.82 12.15
N GLU A 126 -10.51 11.31 12.71
CA GLU A 126 -11.13 12.56 12.27
C GLU A 126 -10.18 13.77 12.39
N ASP A 127 -9.32 13.77 13.39
CA ASP A 127 -8.31 14.81 13.64
C ASP A 127 -6.97 14.55 12.93
N HIS A 128 -6.75 13.32 12.44
CA HIS A 128 -5.54 12.90 11.72
C HIS A 128 -5.92 12.03 10.51
N PRO A 129 -6.37 12.66 9.41
CA PRO A 129 -6.81 11.95 8.22
C PRO A 129 -5.65 11.22 7.53
N PHE A 130 -5.99 10.18 6.77
CA PHE A 130 -4.99 9.42 6.01
C PHE A 130 -4.26 10.29 4.97
N GLU A 131 -2.93 10.31 5.04
CA GLU A 131 -2.09 11.01 4.06
C GLU A 131 -1.10 10.07 3.37
N VAL A 132 -0.98 10.21 2.05
CA VAL A 132 0.01 9.51 1.22
C VAL A 132 1.35 10.25 1.20
N GLN A 133 2.42 9.52 0.88
CA GLN A 133 3.74 10.14 0.65
C GLN A 133 3.68 11.17 -0.48
N LYS A 134 4.44 12.27 -0.31
CA LYS A 134 4.65 13.33 -1.29
C LYS A 134 6.15 13.60 -1.41
N TRP A 135 6.58 14.00 -2.60
CA TRP A 135 7.94 14.41 -2.89
C TRP A 135 7.91 15.82 -3.47
N ASP A 136 8.91 16.65 -3.11
CA ASP A 136 9.14 17.93 -3.77
C ASP A 136 9.82 17.76 -5.15
N ALA A 137 10.34 16.56 -5.41
CA ALA A 137 11.00 16.20 -6.66
C ALA A 137 10.04 15.49 -7.61
N CYS A 138 10.29 15.67 -8.91
CA CYS A 138 9.71 14.83 -9.96
C CYS A 138 10.69 13.72 -10.36
N CYS A 139 10.18 12.67 -11.01
CA CYS A 139 11.02 11.64 -11.63
C CYS A 139 12.03 12.27 -12.60
N ALA A 140 13.32 12.00 -12.38
CA ALA A 140 14.42 12.52 -13.19
C ALA A 140 14.45 11.97 -14.64
N ILE A 141 13.64 10.95 -14.96
CA ILE A 141 13.58 10.32 -16.29
C ILE A 141 12.39 10.85 -17.09
N CYS A 142 11.16 10.69 -16.57
CA CYS A 142 9.94 11.03 -17.30
C CYS A 142 9.23 12.29 -16.79
N GLY A 143 9.77 12.95 -15.75
CA GLY A 143 9.21 14.17 -15.17
C GLY A 143 7.90 13.98 -14.39
N SER A 144 7.50 12.74 -14.07
CA SER A 144 6.28 12.47 -13.28
C SER A 144 6.40 12.98 -11.84
N GLY A 145 5.42 13.76 -11.38
CA GLY A 145 5.22 14.13 -9.97
C GLY A 145 4.13 13.31 -9.27
N ASP A 146 3.42 12.44 -10.01
CA ASP A 146 2.22 11.74 -9.52
C ASP A 146 2.47 10.25 -9.20
N SER A 147 3.73 9.80 -9.32
CA SER A 147 4.13 8.40 -9.13
C SER A 147 4.90 8.22 -7.83
N PHE A 148 4.89 7.02 -7.28
CA PHE A 148 5.81 6.67 -6.20
C PHE A 148 7.26 6.76 -6.69
N LEU A 149 8.12 7.49 -5.96
CA LEU A 149 9.50 7.71 -6.35
C LEU A 149 10.48 6.91 -5.48
N ASP A 150 11.39 6.20 -6.14
CA ASP A 150 12.56 5.59 -5.52
C ASP A 150 13.70 6.62 -5.44
N GLU A 151 14.38 6.66 -4.30
CA GLU A 151 15.57 7.48 -4.08
C GLU A 151 16.82 6.70 -4.48
N LEU A 152 17.57 7.23 -5.43
CA LEU A 152 18.84 6.67 -5.91
C LEU A 152 20.00 7.57 -5.48
N ILE A 153 21.01 6.97 -4.88
CA ILE A 153 22.31 7.62 -4.64
C ILE A 153 23.14 7.46 -5.92
N VAL A 154 23.53 8.57 -6.55
CA VAL A 154 24.17 8.56 -7.88
C VAL A 154 25.66 8.84 -7.86
N ASP A 155 26.22 9.21 -6.72
CA ASP A 155 27.66 9.38 -6.53
C ASP A 155 28.07 9.14 -5.06
N ASP A 156 29.38 9.02 -4.84
CA ASP A 156 29.97 8.84 -3.50
C ASP A 156 29.88 10.11 -2.63
N ALA A 157 29.50 11.24 -3.22
CA ALA A 157 29.26 12.49 -2.50
C ALA A 157 27.83 12.53 -1.89
N GLY A 158 27.00 11.54 -2.17
CA GLY A 158 25.65 11.42 -1.61
C GLY A 158 24.58 12.19 -2.40
N THR A 159 24.85 12.57 -3.66
CA THR A 159 23.85 13.18 -4.53
C THR A 159 22.70 12.21 -4.75
N LYS A 160 21.48 12.71 -4.56
CA LYS A 160 20.23 11.95 -4.69
C LYS A 160 19.55 12.26 -6.01
N ARG A 161 18.97 11.24 -6.64
CA ARG A 161 18.00 11.39 -7.73
C ARG A 161 16.75 10.59 -7.42
N PHE A 162 15.60 11.14 -7.77
CA PHE A 162 14.31 10.47 -7.60
C PHE A 162 13.83 9.96 -8.96
N VAL A 163 13.41 8.69 -9.02
CA VAL A 163 12.91 8.07 -10.25
C VAL A 163 11.63 7.31 -9.97
N CYS A 164 10.77 7.15 -10.97
CA CYS A 164 9.57 6.33 -10.84
C CYS A 164 9.94 4.91 -10.42
N SER A 165 9.29 4.41 -9.37
CA SER A 165 9.42 3.03 -8.93
C SER A 165 8.69 2.07 -9.88
N ASP A 166 7.59 2.51 -10.51
CA ASP A 166 6.95 1.79 -11.62
C ASP A 166 7.66 2.13 -12.94
N THR A 167 8.49 1.19 -13.41
CA THR A 167 9.32 1.36 -14.61
C THR A 167 8.52 1.26 -15.91
N ASP A 168 7.45 0.46 -15.95
CA ASP A 168 6.55 0.36 -17.11
C ASP A 168 5.80 1.68 -17.30
N TYR A 169 5.23 2.24 -16.23
CA TYR A 169 4.63 3.57 -16.24
C TYR A 169 5.62 4.64 -16.71
N CYS A 170 6.86 4.60 -16.19
CA CYS A 170 7.90 5.55 -16.56
C CYS A 170 8.24 5.48 -18.06
N ALA A 171 8.44 4.27 -18.59
CA ALA A 171 8.75 4.05 -20.00
C ALA A 171 7.62 4.52 -20.92
N GLN A 172 6.36 4.21 -20.58
CA GLN A 172 5.21 4.68 -21.34
C GLN A 172 5.13 6.21 -21.41
N ARG A 173 5.49 6.90 -20.33
CA ARG A 173 5.53 8.37 -20.30
C ARG A 173 6.62 8.94 -21.19
N VAL A 174 7.83 8.36 -21.17
CA VAL A 174 8.92 8.78 -22.06
C VAL A 174 8.49 8.63 -23.53
N GLN A 175 7.94 7.47 -23.90
CA GLN A 175 7.46 7.22 -25.27
C GLN A 175 6.39 8.24 -25.72
N ARG A 176 5.48 8.62 -24.81
CA ARG A 176 4.45 9.64 -25.11
C ARG A 176 5.04 11.04 -25.30
N GLN A 177 6.15 11.36 -24.62
CA GLN A 177 6.84 12.65 -24.77
C GLN A 177 7.60 12.71 -26.10
N GLU A 178 8.26 11.62 -26.49
CA GLU A 178 8.97 11.51 -27.78
C GLU A 178 8.01 11.59 -28.98
N ASN A 179 6.79 11.04 -28.82
CA ASN A 179 5.75 11.06 -29.85
C ASN A 179 4.94 12.36 -29.89
N ARG A 180 5.29 13.36 -29.08
CA ARG A 180 4.59 14.66 -29.03
C ARG A 180 5.22 15.57 -30.11
N PRO A 181 4.44 16.05 -31.11
CA PRO A 181 4.95 16.88 -32.19
C PRO A 181 5.44 18.25 -31.71
#